data_AF-A0A2K3MKC3-F1
#
_entry.id   AF-A0A2K3MKC3-F1
#
_cell.length_a   1.000
_cell.length_b   1.000
_cell.length_c   1.000
_cell.angle_alpha   90.00
_cell.angle_beta   90.00
_cell.angle_gamma   90.00
#
_symmetry.space_group_name_H-M   'P 1'
#
loop_
_entity.id
_entity.type
_entity.pdbx_description
1 polymer ?
#
loop_
_entity_poly.entity_id
_entity_poly.type
_entity_poly.pdbx_seq_one_letter_code
_entity_poly.pdbx_strand_id
1 'polypeptide(L)'
;MDHDLTGLADRPGMRFTVPQIKCYMRQLLTGLHYCHVNQVLHRDIKGSNLLIDNEGNLKLADFGLARSFSNEHNANLTNRVITLWYRPPELLLGTTRYGPAVDMWSVGCIFAELLHGKPIFPGKDE
;
A
#
# COMPACT_ATOMS: atom_id res chain seq x y z
N MET A 1 -12.92 12.93 3.31
CA MET A 1 -12.66 11.48 3.33
C MET A 1 -12.95 11.03 4.73
N ASP A 2 -13.81 10.03 4.84
CA ASP A 2 -14.60 9.82 6.06
C ASP A 2 -14.10 8.59 6.83
N HIS A 3 -13.49 7.65 6.12
CA HIS A 3 -12.98 6.40 6.67
C HIS A 3 -11.65 6.01 6.00
N ASP A 4 -10.81 5.25 6.71
CA ASP A 4 -9.71 4.49 6.12
C ASP A 4 -10.11 3.02 5.92
N LEU A 5 -9.37 2.31 5.07
CA LEU A 5 -9.69 0.93 4.71
C LEU A 5 -9.58 -0.03 5.90
N THR A 6 -8.64 0.19 6.82
CA THR A 6 -8.49 -0.62 8.04
C THR A 6 -9.71 -0.46 8.94
N GLY A 7 -10.12 0.78 9.21
CA GLY A 7 -11.29 1.08 10.04
C GLY A 7 -12.62 0.61 9.43
N LEU A 8 -12.69 0.44 8.11
CA LEU A 8 -13.83 -0.23 7.46
C LEU A 8 -13.75 -1.76 7.61
N ALA A 9 -12.57 -2.35 7.38
CA ALA A 9 -12.37 -3.80 7.47
C ALA A 9 -12.60 -4.36 8.89
N ASP A 10 -12.29 -3.58 9.93
CA ASP A 10 -12.42 -3.99 11.33
C ASP A 10 -13.87 -3.94 11.86
N ARG A 11 -14.84 -3.43 11.09
CA ARG A 11 -16.23 -3.34 11.53
C ARG A 11 -16.84 -4.75 11.67
N PRO A 12 -17.44 -5.10 12.82
CA PRO A 12 -18.04 -6.43 13.02
C PRO A 12 -19.05 -6.79 11.93
N GLY A 13 -18.85 -7.94 11.28
CA GLY A 13 -19.72 -8.43 10.21
C GLY A 13 -19.55 -7.73 8.86
N MET A 14 -18.68 -6.73 8.73
CA MET A 14 -18.36 -6.11 7.45
C MET A 14 -17.42 -7.02 6.65
N ARG A 15 -17.83 -7.34 5.42
CA ARG A 15 -16.96 -7.95 4.41
C ARG A 15 -17.16 -7.23 3.10
N PHE A 16 -16.06 -6.87 2.45
CA PHE A 16 -16.12 -6.30 1.12
C PHE A 16 -16.58 -7.36 0.12
N THR A 17 -17.56 -7.01 -0.71
CA THR A 17 -17.97 -7.85 -1.82
C THR A 17 -16.91 -7.83 -2.93
N VAL A 18 -16.84 -8.90 -3.73
CA VAL A 18 -15.89 -8.98 -4.86
C VAL A 18 -15.99 -7.75 -5.80
N PRO A 19 -17.18 -7.21 -6.14
CA PRO A 19 -17.28 -5.97 -6.91
C PRO A 19 -16.65 -4.75 -6.20
N GLN A 20 -16.85 -4.60 -4.89
CA GLN A 20 -16.23 -3.51 -4.11
C GLN A 20 -14.71 -3.64 -4.10
N ILE A 21 -14.18 -4.85 -3.84
CA ILE A 21 -12.74 -5.11 -3.88
C ILE A 21 -12.18 -4.75 -5.26
N LYS A 22 -12.83 -5.20 -6.34
CA LYS A 22 -12.41 -4.86 -7.71
C LYS A 22 -12.43 -3.35 -7.96
N CYS A 23 -13.42 -2.63 -7.43
CA CYS A 23 -13.51 -1.19 -7.53
C CYS A 23 -12.34 -0.49 -6.82
N TYR A 24 -12.08 -0.83 -5.56
CA TYR A 24 -11.00 -0.24 -4.78
C TYR A 24 -9.61 -0.59 -5.33
N MET A 25 -9.40 -1.84 -5.75
CA MET A 25 -8.14 -2.25 -6.38
C MET A 25 -7.88 -1.48 -7.67
N ARG A 26 -8.91 -1.26 -8.50
CA ARG A 26 -8.77 -0.43 -9.71
C ARG A 26 -8.34 0.99 -9.35
N GLN A 27 -8.99 1.62 -8.38
CA GLN A 27 -8.67 2.99 -7.97
C GLN A 27 -7.26 3.10 -7.35
N LEU A 28 -6.89 2.15 -6.48
CA LEU A 28 -5.56 2.05 -5.88
C LEU A 28 -4.47 1.92 -6.95
N LEU A 29 -4.65 0.99 -7.90
CA LEU A 29 -3.71 0.77 -8.99
C LEU A 29 -3.60 2.00 -9.91
N THR A 30 -4.71 2.67 -10.22
CA THR A 30 -4.69 3.91 -11.02
C THR A 30 -3.94 5.04 -10.30
N GLY A 31 -4.23 5.25 -9.01
CA GLY A 31 -3.56 6.28 -8.21
C GLY A 31 -2.07 6.02 -8.05
N LEU A 32 -1.69 4.76 -7.79
CA LEU A 32 -0.30 4.38 -7.62
C LEU A 32 0.47 4.41 -8.95
N HIS A 33 -0.17 3.99 -10.05
CA HIS A 33 0.38 4.15 -11.39
C HIS A 33 0.71 5.62 -11.68
N TYR A 34 -0.19 6.55 -11.32
CA TYR A 34 0.07 7.99 -11.45
C TYR A 34 1.30 8.42 -10.65
N CYS A 35 1.49 7.94 -9.42
CA CYS A 35 2.71 8.20 -8.65
C CYS A 35 3.96 7.67 -9.36
N HIS A 36 3.91 6.41 -9.83
CA HIS A 36 5.05 5.73 -10.43
C HIS A 36 5.49 6.36 -11.75
N VAL A 37 4.56 6.78 -12.63
CA VAL A 37 4.93 7.47 -13.88
C VAL A 37 5.56 8.84 -13.61
N ASN A 38 5.19 9.49 -12.50
CA ASN A 38 5.80 10.72 -12.01
C ASN A 38 7.02 10.49 -11.10
N GLN A 39 7.62 9.29 -11.16
CA GLN A 39 8.84 8.92 -10.44
C GLN A 39 8.73 8.97 -8.91
N VAL A 40 7.53 8.81 -8.34
CA VAL A 40 7.31 8.79 -6.88
C VAL A 40 7.03 7.37 -6.39
N LEU A 41 7.85 6.86 -5.46
CA LEU A 41 7.54 5.68 -4.65
C LEU A 41 6.77 6.12 -3.39
N HIS A 42 5.69 5.43 -3.05
CA HIS A 42 4.92 5.74 -1.85
C HIS A 42 5.57 5.18 -0.59
N ARG A 43 6.03 3.92 -0.62
CA ARG A 43 6.75 3.21 0.45
C ARG A 43 6.02 3.10 1.79
N ASP A 44 4.70 3.26 1.82
CA ASP A 44 3.86 2.99 3.00
C ASP A 44 2.41 2.72 2.63
N ILE A 45 2.20 1.87 1.62
CA ILE A 45 0.86 1.38 1.26
C ILE A 45 0.39 0.41 2.36
N LYS A 46 -0.68 0.79 3.06
CA LYS A 46 -1.36 0.03 4.11
C LYS A 46 -2.80 0.53 4.27
N GLY A 47 -3.67 -0.25 4.90
CA GLY A 47 -5.10 0.09 5.00
C GLY A 47 -5.38 1.47 5.61
N SER A 48 -4.63 1.90 6.63
CA SER A 48 -4.78 3.22 7.26
C SER A 48 -4.42 4.40 6.33
N ASN A 49 -3.67 4.16 5.26
CA ASN A 49 -3.25 5.17 4.28
C ASN A 49 -4.10 5.10 2.99
N LEU A 50 -5.13 4.24 2.97
CA LEU A 50 -6.09 4.12 1.88
C LEU A 50 -7.42 4.69 2.37
N LEU A 51 -7.68 5.94 2.02
CA LEU A 51 -8.83 6.67 2.50
C LEU A 51 -10.00 6.53 1.52
N ILE A 52 -11.20 6.37 2.05
CA ILE A 52 -12.44 6.13 1.30
C ILE A 52 -13.50 7.13 1.76
N ASP A 53 -14.16 7.78 0.80
CA ASP A 53 -15.33 8.62 1.06
C ASP A 53 -16.65 7.84 0.95
N ASN A 54 -17.75 8.48 1.34
CA ASN A 54 -19.09 7.88 1.29
C ASN A 54 -19.59 7.53 -0.12
N GLU A 55 -18.94 8.02 -1.18
CA GLU A 55 -19.24 7.69 -2.57
C GLU A 55 -18.42 6.47 -3.06
N GLY A 56 -17.53 5.95 -2.23
CA GLY A 56 -16.67 4.81 -2.56
C GLY A 56 -15.44 5.20 -3.39
N ASN A 57 -15.06 6.49 -3.40
CA ASN A 57 -13.82 6.92 -4.02
C ASN A 57 -12.64 6.66 -3.06
N LEU A 58 -11.63 5.96 -3.56
CA LEU A 58 -10.38 5.67 -2.84
C LEU A 58 -9.30 6.67 -3.23
N LYS A 59 -8.58 7.21 -2.23
CA LYS A 59 -7.39 8.04 -2.45
C LYS A 59 -6.22 7.58 -1.59
N LEU A 60 -5.02 7.70 -2.14
CA LEU A 60 -3.76 7.51 -1.43
C LEU A 60 -3.53 8.67 -0.46
N ALA A 61 -3.06 8.36 0.74
CA ALA A 61 -2.72 9.34 1.77
C ALA A 61 -1.34 9.05 2.39
N ASP A 62 -0.83 10.04 3.12
CA ASP A 62 0.45 9.99 3.83
C ASP A 62 1.67 9.67 2.95
N PHE A 63 2.17 10.71 2.29
CA PHE A 63 3.41 10.67 1.52
C PHE A 63 4.65 10.98 2.38
N GLY A 64 4.56 10.91 3.72
CA GLY A 64 5.68 11.24 4.62
C GLY A 64 6.92 10.35 4.41
N LEU A 65 6.72 9.12 3.92
CA LEU A 65 7.78 8.19 3.54
C LEU A 65 8.01 8.14 2.03
N ALA A 66 7.33 8.95 1.21
CA ALA A 66 7.49 8.90 -0.24
C ALA A 66 8.86 9.42 -0.70
N ARG A 67 9.38 8.89 -1.80
CA ARG A 67 10.66 9.33 -2.40
C ARG A 67 10.65 9.26 -3.91
N SER A 68 11.40 10.17 -4.53
CA SER A 68 11.76 10.03 -5.93
C SER A 68 12.68 8.83 -6.14
N PHE A 69 12.47 8.09 -7.24
CA PHE A 69 13.34 7.00 -7.67
C PHE A 69 13.99 7.26 -9.04
N SER A 70 14.02 8.52 -9.48
CA SER A 70 14.62 8.89 -10.78
C SER A 70 16.08 8.42 -10.89
N ASN A 71 16.45 7.97 -12.10
CA ASN A 71 17.78 7.44 -12.43
C ASN A 71 18.95 8.40 -12.15
N GLU A 72 18.68 9.70 -11.96
CA GLU A 72 19.70 10.71 -11.65
C GLU A 72 20.26 10.60 -10.22
N HIS A 73 19.58 9.85 -9.35
CA HIS A 73 20.04 9.58 -8.00
C HIS A 73 20.30 8.09 -7.82
N ASN A 74 21.55 7.68 -8.04
CA ASN A 74 22.17 6.46 -7.47
C ASN A 74 22.22 6.52 -5.91
N ALA A 75 21.23 7.13 -5.28
CA ALA A 75 21.13 7.21 -3.84
C ALA A 75 20.62 5.88 -3.32
N ASN A 76 21.40 5.26 -2.43
CA ASN A 76 20.91 4.16 -1.62
C ASN A 76 19.67 4.63 -0.85
N LEU A 77 18.53 3.98 -1.09
CA LEU A 77 17.31 4.23 -0.35
C LEU A 77 17.35 3.44 0.97
N THR A 78 16.77 4.01 2.03
CA THR A 78 16.64 3.32 3.33
C THR A 78 15.78 2.07 3.19
N ASN A 79 16.21 0.94 3.77
CA ASN A 79 15.52 -0.35 3.69
C ASN A 79 14.49 -0.59 4.82
N ARG A 80 14.59 0.15 5.94
CA ARG A 80 13.62 0.17 7.06
C ARG A 80 12.42 1.07 6.78
N VAL A 81 11.80 0.88 5.63
CA VAL A 81 10.56 1.55 5.22
C VAL A 81 9.48 0.51 4.96
N ILE A 82 8.25 0.97 4.76
CA ILE A 82 7.06 0.14 4.68
C ILE A 82 6.77 -0.54 6.04
N THR A 83 5.50 -0.45 6.46
CA THR A 83 5.00 -1.15 7.64
C THR A 83 5.24 -2.66 7.49
N LEU A 84 5.80 -3.31 8.52
CA LEU A 84 6.35 -4.67 8.45
C LEU A 84 5.42 -5.70 7.79
N TRP A 85 4.11 -5.59 8.01
CA TRP A 85 3.10 -6.52 7.48
C TRP A 85 2.96 -6.48 5.96
N TYR A 86 3.34 -5.35 5.36
CA TYR A 86 3.27 -5.07 3.94
C TYR A 86 4.67 -4.98 3.33
N ARG A 87 5.72 -5.25 4.11
CA ARG A 87 7.11 -5.07 3.67
C ARG A 87 7.52 -6.20 2.72
N PRO A 88 8.07 -5.90 1.54
CA PRO A 88 8.52 -6.90 0.59
C PRO A 88 9.80 -7.61 1.05
N PRO A 89 10.02 -8.86 0.59
CA PRO A 89 11.15 -9.69 1.03
C PRO A 89 12.51 -9.07 0.71
N GLU A 90 12.66 -8.36 -0.40
CA GLU A 90 13.92 -7.70 -0.75
C GLU A 90 14.31 -6.59 0.24
N LEU A 91 13.34 -5.87 0.81
CA LEU A 91 13.61 -4.88 1.87
C LEU A 91 13.95 -5.56 3.20
N LEU A 92 13.30 -6.69 3.50
CA LEU A 92 13.64 -7.52 4.66
C LEU A 92 15.07 -8.08 4.56
N LEU A 93 15.50 -8.43 3.33
CA LEU A 93 16.86 -8.86 3.02
C LEU A 93 17.86 -7.70 2.89
N GLY A 94 17.41 -6.47 3.13
CA GLY A 94 18.25 -5.31 3.29
C GLY A 94 18.60 -4.57 2.00
N THR A 95 17.92 -4.81 0.88
CA THR A 95 18.20 -4.07 -0.37
C THR A 95 18.00 -2.57 -0.18
N THR A 96 18.97 -1.79 -0.64
CA THR A 96 18.90 -0.31 -0.69
C THR A 96 18.56 0.21 -2.08
N ARG A 97 18.46 -0.70 -3.05
CA ARG A 97 18.13 -0.40 -4.45
C ARG A 97 16.84 -1.12 -4.79
N TYR A 98 15.80 -0.34 -4.95
CA TYR A 98 14.46 -0.84 -5.21
C TYR A 98 13.66 0.23 -5.95
N GLY A 99 12.57 -0.19 -6.58
CA GLY A 99 11.72 0.66 -7.39
C GLY A 99 10.23 0.38 -7.15
N PRO A 100 9.35 0.71 -8.11
CA PRO A 100 7.90 0.58 -7.99
C PRO A 100 7.39 -0.78 -7.47
N ALA A 101 8.14 -1.86 -7.69
CA ALA A 101 7.80 -3.22 -7.24
C ALA A 101 7.54 -3.32 -5.72
N VAL A 102 8.19 -2.49 -4.89
CA VAL A 102 7.98 -2.54 -3.43
C VAL A 102 6.57 -2.09 -3.04
N ASP A 103 6.03 -1.07 -3.71
CA ASP A 103 4.65 -0.64 -3.49
C ASP A 103 3.68 -1.71 -4.02
N MET A 104 4.02 -2.37 -5.13
CA MET A 104 3.20 -3.43 -5.72
C MET A 104 3.07 -4.67 -4.83
N TRP A 105 4.12 -5.01 -4.07
CA TRP A 105 4.04 -6.04 -3.04
C TRP A 105 3.02 -5.68 -1.95
N SER A 106 3.09 -4.46 -1.44
CA SER A 106 2.14 -3.95 -0.44
C SER A 106 0.70 -3.96 -0.97
N VAL A 107 0.49 -3.59 -2.24
CA VAL A 107 -0.81 -3.69 -2.93
C VAL A 107 -1.30 -5.14 -2.97
N GLY A 108 -0.41 -6.11 -3.24
CA GLY A 108 -0.73 -7.54 -3.20
C GLY A 108 -1.18 -8.00 -1.81
N CYS A 109 -0.51 -7.53 -0.76
CA CYS A 109 -0.90 -7.80 0.62
C CYS A 109 -2.29 -7.23 0.94
N ILE A 110 -2.57 -5.97 0.55
CA ILE A 110 -3.90 -5.36 0.69
C ILE A 110 -4.98 -6.15 -0.06
N PHE A 111 -4.70 -6.57 -1.29
CA PHE A 111 -5.68 -7.33 -2.07
C PHE A 111 -6.04 -8.66 -1.41
N ALA A 112 -5.01 -9.40 -0.96
CA ALA A 112 -5.21 -10.66 -0.27
C ALA A 112 -5.90 -10.47 1.08
N GLU A 113 -5.58 -9.40 1.83
CA GLU A 113 -6.28 -9.05 3.07
C GLU A 113 -7.76 -8.75 2.83
N LEU A 114 -8.11 -8.02 1.78
CA LEU A 114 -9.51 -7.74 1.43
C LEU A 114 -10.30 -9.01 1.08
N LEU A 115 -9.64 -10.01 0.46
CA LEU A 115 -10.28 -11.29 0.13
C LEU A 115 -10.43 -12.21 1.35
N HIS A 116 -9.45 -12.23 2.25
CA HIS A 116 -9.42 -13.16 3.40
C HIS A 116 -10.01 -12.55 4.68
N GLY A 117 -10.17 -11.22 4.72
CA GLY A 117 -10.63 -10.46 5.89
C GLY A 117 -9.60 -10.36 7.02
N LYS A 118 -8.33 -10.69 6.76
CA LYS A 118 -7.24 -10.59 7.74
C LYS A 118 -5.89 -10.39 7.05
N PRO A 119 -4.92 -9.73 7.72
CA PRO A 119 -3.57 -9.61 7.21
C PRO A 119 -2.93 -10.97 6.91
N ILE A 120 -2.20 -11.04 5.80
CA ILE A 120 -1.63 -12.28 5.27
C ILE A 120 -0.26 -12.58 5.88
N PHE A 121 0.50 -11.54 6.21
CA PHE A 121 1.81 -11.62 6.86
C PHE A 121 1.85 -10.71 8.10
N PRO A 122 1.15 -11.06 9.20
CA PRO A 122 1.23 -10.26 10.41
C PRO A 122 2.65 -10.32 10.98
N GLY A 123 3.34 -9.19 10.93
CA GLY A 123 4.66 -9.00 11.53
C GLY A 123 4.55 -8.95 13.05
N LYS A 124 5.44 -9.69 13.73
CA LYS A 124 5.50 -9.77 15.20
C LYS A 124 6.56 -8.83 15.78
N ASP A 125 7.76 -8.86 15.21
CA ASP A 125 8.93 -8.12 15.67
C ASP A 125 9.71 -7.58 14.46
N GLU A 126 10.37 -6.42 14.61
CA GLU A 126 11.29 -5.85 13.59
C GLU A 126 12.69 -6.48 13.60
#